data_AF-A0A7S3B5Q2-F1
#
_entry.id   AF-A0A7S3B5Q2-F1
#
_cell.length_a   1.000
_cell.length_b   1.000
_cell.length_c   1.000
_cell.angle_alpha   90.00
_cell.angle_beta   90.00
_cell.angle_gamma   90.00
#
_symmetry.space_group_name_H-M   'P 1'
#
loop_
_entity.id
_entity.type
_entity.pdbx_description
1 polymer ?
#
loop_
_entity_poly.entity_id
_entity_poly.type
_entity_poly.pdbx_seq_one_letter_code
_entity_poly.pdbx_strand_id
1 'polypeptide(L)'
;MYKDQQESVEAVLSGWRALDTGSMGVLSRDTCIQALRCVFAEKTDTSIAGLEYAASADQPGNEPLAYEKLFADIDDEMNQGFFAELLRDQHLEERERYLEDLEGALRTVAAADGKVSVAAARRALSVVDPSKMSRTRDLNVYLARMYGVEETTLSLPNVEVPPVLVATLIEGLKRGLVKRGALGPPPHPQEVVKYIKEWKEARDRIAAAKEAARLMSLGAEKAESAASVGRTPKGMSRASSKEKLAAAGGPAGGGSNGGTASAKLPPAT
;
A
#
# COMPACT_ATOMS: atom_id res chain seq x y z
N MET A 1 15.48 16.65 -11.42
CA MET A 1 14.70 15.91 -10.40
C MET A 1 13.77 16.89 -9.70
N TYR A 2 12.47 16.62 -9.65
CA TYR A 2 11.51 17.52 -8.98
C TYR A 2 11.74 17.49 -7.47
N LYS A 3 11.53 18.62 -6.78
CA LYS A 3 11.75 18.76 -5.33
C LYS A 3 11.00 17.69 -4.51
N ASP A 4 9.76 17.40 -4.88
CA ASP A 4 8.91 16.40 -4.22
C ASP A 4 9.46 14.97 -4.36
N GLN A 5 10.09 14.67 -5.51
CA GLN A 5 10.77 13.39 -5.74
C GLN A 5 12.00 13.28 -4.83
N GLN A 6 12.78 14.36 -4.68
CA GLN A 6 13.95 14.37 -3.79
C GLN A 6 13.55 14.15 -2.33
N GLU A 7 12.47 14.80 -1.88
CA GLU A 7 11.94 14.61 -0.54
C GLU A 7 11.46 13.17 -0.30
N SER A 8 10.85 12.54 -1.31
CA SER A 8 10.40 11.15 -1.23
C SER A 8 11.58 10.16 -1.19
N VAL A 9 12.60 10.39 -2.01
CA VAL A 9 13.83 9.57 -2.00
C VAL A 9 14.58 9.73 -0.69
N GLU A 10 14.78 10.96 -0.21
CA GLU A 10 15.45 11.21 1.06
C GLU A 10 14.67 10.63 2.24
N ALA A 11 13.33 10.61 2.16
CA ALA A 11 12.51 9.97 3.17
C ALA A 11 12.79 8.46 3.29
N VAL A 12 12.94 7.77 2.15
CA VAL A 12 13.29 6.36 2.10
C VAL A 12 14.73 6.14 2.59
N LEU A 13 15.68 6.91 2.06
CA LEU A 13 17.09 6.80 2.43
C LEU A 13 17.32 7.06 3.92
N SER A 14 16.66 8.06 4.49
CA SER A 14 16.71 8.35 5.93
C SER A 14 16.19 7.18 6.76
N GLY A 15 15.06 6.58 6.34
CA GLY A 15 14.50 5.39 6.98
C GLY A 15 15.42 4.17 6.91
N TRP A 16 16.14 3.97 5.80
CA TRP A 16 17.11 2.89 5.65
C TRP A 16 18.41 3.15 6.43
N ARG A 17 18.99 4.34 6.34
CA ARG A 17 20.18 4.73 7.13
C ARG A 17 19.96 4.56 8.63
N ALA A 18 18.75 4.85 9.12
CA ALA A 18 18.35 4.61 10.50
C ALA A 18 18.45 3.14 10.94
N LEU A 19 18.22 2.21 10.01
CA LEU A 19 18.24 0.77 10.24
C LEU A 19 19.62 0.18 10.01
N ASP A 20 20.44 0.81 9.17
CA ASP A 20 21.83 0.44 8.94
C ASP A 20 22.74 0.94 10.07
N THR A 21 22.59 0.31 11.24
CA THR A 21 23.42 0.58 12.42
C THR A 21 24.92 0.40 12.18
N GLY A 22 25.30 -0.37 11.15
CA GLY A 22 26.69 -0.56 10.76
C GLY A 22 27.22 0.51 9.81
N SER A 23 26.35 1.36 9.24
CA SER A 23 26.69 2.33 8.19
C SER A 23 27.43 1.68 7.02
N MET A 24 27.05 0.45 6.67
CA MET A 24 27.69 -0.34 5.63
C MET A 24 27.10 -0.07 4.24
N GLY A 25 26.03 0.72 4.15
CA GLY A 25 25.28 0.99 2.93
C GLY A 25 24.45 -0.21 2.45
N VAL A 26 24.26 -1.22 3.29
CA VAL A 26 23.58 -2.48 2.94
C VAL A 26 22.55 -2.89 4.00
N LEU A 27 21.42 -3.43 3.56
CA LEU A 27 20.36 -3.96 4.42
C LEU A 27 19.75 -5.22 3.84
N SER A 28 19.16 -6.08 4.67
CA SER A 28 18.40 -7.21 4.13
C SER A 28 17.17 -6.70 3.36
N ARG A 29 16.80 -7.38 2.27
CA ARG A 29 15.64 -7.01 1.44
C ARG A 29 14.36 -6.86 2.26
N ASP A 30 14.05 -7.86 3.11
CA ASP A 30 12.93 -7.80 4.05
C ASP A 30 12.92 -6.51 4.88
N THR A 31 14.08 -6.10 5.39
CA THR A 31 14.20 -4.88 6.21
C THR A 31 13.93 -3.63 5.36
N CYS A 32 14.46 -3.57 4.14
CA CYS A 32 14.19 -2.48 3.21
C CYS A 32 12.70 -2.37 2.86
N ILE A 33 12.04 -3.50 2.57
CA ILE A 33 10.62 -3.54 2.21
C ILE A 33 9.74 -3.14 3.39
N GLN A 34 10.04 -3.60 4.61
CA GLN A 34 9.28 -3.18 5.80
C GLN A 34 9.47 -1.69 6.09
N ALA A 35 10.68 -1.15 5.86
CA ALA A 35 10.92 0.28 5.98
C ALA A 35 10.11 1.08 4.94
N LEU A 36 10.02 0.61 3.68
CA LEU A 36 9.17 1.22 2.66
C LEU A 36 7.71 1.27 3.08
N ARG A 37 7.19 0.18 3.67
CA ARG A 37 5.81 0.14 4.20
C ARG A 37 5.58 1.13 5.34
N CYS A 38 6.60 1.37 6.17
CA CYS A 38 6.53 2.36 7.23
C CYS A 38 6.54 3.78 6.69
N VAL A 39 7.43 4.08 5.73
CA VAL A 39 7.54 5.39 5.08
C VAL A 39 6.31 5.71 4.21
N PHE A 40 5.77 4.71 3.53
CA PHE A 40 4.64 4.82 2.63
C PHE A 40 3.45 3.98 3.10
N ALA A 41 2.88 4.34 4.25
CA ALA A 41 1.75 3.61 4.86
C ALA A 41 0.51 3.49 3.95
N GLU A 42 0.36 4.41 2.99
CA GLU A 42 -0.77 4.42 2.05
C GLU A 42 -0.53 3.58 0.79
N LYS A 43 0.70 3.07 0.56
CA LYS A 43 0.99 2.23 -0.60
C LYS A 43 0.30 0.88 -0.47
N THR A 44 -0.31 0.44 -1.56
CA THR A 44 -0.93 -0.89 -1.62
C THR A 44 0.14 -1.99 -1.59
N ASP A 45 -0.27 -3.20 -1.19
CA ASP A 45 0.62 -4.37 -1.23
C ASP A 45 1.17 -4.63 -2.63
N THR A 46 0.37 -4.41 -3.67
CA THR A 46 0.79 -4.53 -5.08
C THR A 46 1.87 -3.52 -5.43
N SER A 47 1.72 -2.26 -5.02
CA SER A 47 2.71 -1.20 -5.24
C SER A 47 4.04 -1.54 -4.56
N ILE A 48 3.99 -2.01 -3.31
CA ILE A 48 5.18 -2.44 -2.57
C ILE A 48 5.83 -3.68 -3.21
N ALA A 49 5.05 -4.66 -3.64
CA ALA A 49 5.57 -5.84 -4.35
C ALA A 49 6.25 -5.45 -5.67
N GLY A 50 5.71 -4.47 -6.39
CA GLY A 50 6.35 -3.89 -7.58
C GLY A 50 7.72 -3.29 -7.27
N LEU A 51 7.84 -2.55 -6.16
CA LEU A 51 9.12 -1.99 -5.71
C LEU A 51 10.11 -3.09 -5.29
N GLU A 52 9.65 -4.14 -4.63
CA GLU A 52 10.48 -5.30 -4.27
C GLU A 52 11.02 -6.03 -5.52
N TYR A 53 10.16 -6.21 -6.52
CA TYR A 53 10.54 -6.77 -7.81
C TYR A 53 11.58 -5.88 -8.51
N ALA A 54 11.35 -4.56 -8.55
CA ALA A 54 12.27 -3.63 -9.18
C ALA A 54 13.64 -3.59 -8.48
N ALA A 55 13.68 -3.62 -7.14
CA ALA A 55 14.93 -3.73 -6.39
C ALA A 55 15.68 -5.04 -6.65
N SER A 56 14.95 -6.11 -6.99
CA SER A 56 15.53 -7.41 -7.33
C SER A 56 15.99 -7.48 -8.78
N ALA A 57 15.39 -6.71 -9.68
CA ALA A 57 15.86 -6.54 -11.05
C ALA A 57 17.16 -5.72 -11.10
N ASP A 58 17.22 -4.61 -10.35
CA ASP A 58 18.40 -3.74 -10.29
C ASP A 58 19.59 -4.42 -9.60
N GLN A 59 19.32 -5.22 -8.56
CA GLN A 59 20.34 -5.97 -7.84
C GLN A 59 19.86 -7.42 -7.70
N PRO A 60 20.19 -8.33 -8.65
CA PRO A 60 19.74 -9.72 -8.58
C PRO A 60 20.50 -10.51 -7.51
N GLY A 61 19.83 -11.52 -6.94
CA GLY A 61 20.41 -12.46 -5.98
C GLY A 61 19.92 -12.29 -4.53
N ASN A 62 20.39 -13.20 -3.66
CA ASN A 62 19.97 -13.27 -2.25
C ASN A 62 20.86 -12.43 -1.30
N GLU A 63 21.79 -11.66 -1.86
CA GLU A 63 22.67 -10.78 -1.08
C GLU A 63 21.90 -9.61 -0.46
N PRO A 64 22.41 -9.03 0.64
CA PRO A 64 21.90 -7.76 1.16
C PRO A 64 21.86 -6.68 0.08
N LEU A 65 20.80 -5.88 0.11
CA LEU A 65 20.55 -4.79 -0.83
C LEU A 65 21.49 -3.63 -0.52
N ALA A 66 22.33 -3.23 -1.47
CA ALA A 66 23.12 -2.01 -1.40
C ALA A 66 22.21 -0.82 -1.70
N TYR A 67 21.54 -0.32 -0.68
CA TYR A 67 20.36 0.55 -0.83
C TYR A 67 20.70 1.93 -1.40
N GLU A 68 21.91 2.43 -1.17
CA GLU A 68 22.37 3.70 -1.77
C GLU A 68 22.53 3.55 -3.29
N LYS A 69 22.94 2.38 -3.76
CA LYS A 69 23.10 2.10 -5.19
C LYS A 69 21.77 2.03 -5.95
N LEU A 70 20.64 1.84 -5.26
CA LEU A 70 19.32 1.91 -5.90
C LEU A 70 18.94 3.33 -6.33
N PHE A 71 19.57 4.34 -5.73
CA PHE A 71 19.33 5.75 -6.02
C PHE A 71 20.56 6.47 -6.55
N ALA A 72 21.71 5.79 -6.60
CA ALA A 72 22.93 6.33 -7.17
C ALA A 72 22.76 6.51 -8.69
N ASP A 73 23.36 7.60 -9.16
CA ASP A 73 23.36 8.13 -10.53
C ASP A 73 23.36 7.03 -11.61
N ILE A 74 22.36 7.03 -12.48
CA ILE A 74 22.49 7.60 -13.83
C ILE A 74 23.65 6.85 -14.49
N ASP A 75 23.32 5.73 -15.13
CA ASP A 75 24.25 5.09 -16.07
C ASP A 75 24.75 6.13 -17.10
N ASP A 76 25.69 5.74 -17.97
CA ASP A 76 26.23 6.68 -18.97
C ASP A 76 25.15 7.32 -19.88
N GLU A 77 23.91 6.81 -19.84
CA GLU A 77 22.73 7.26 -20.57
C GLU A 77 21.73 8.11 -19.74
N MET A 78 22.03 8.37 -18.47
CA MET A 78 21.17 9.06 -17.52
C MET A 78 19.90 8.34 -17.07
N ASN A 79 19.87 7.01 -17.16
CA ASN A 79 18.78 6.23 -16.63
C ASN A 79 18.94 6.04 -15.13
N GLN A 80 17.89 6.39 -14.38
CA GLN A 80 17.77 5.98 -12.99
C GLN A 80 17.43 4.48 -12.98
N GLY A 81 17.98 3.70 -12.03
CA GLY A 81 17.65 2.27 -11.92
C GLY A 81 16.13 2.03 -11.86
N PHE A 82 15.68 0.85 -12.28
CA PHE A 82 14.27 0.53 -12.43
C PHE A 82 13.48 0.74 -11.13
N PHE A 83 14.12 0.51 -9.98
CA PHE A 83 13.55 0.80 -8.67
C PHE A 83 13.23 2.29 -8.46
N ALA A 84 14.19 3.17 -8.74
CA ALA A 84 14.03 4.61 -8.55
C ALA A 84 12.99 5.20 -9.50
N GLU A 85 12.93 4.71 -10.74
CA GLU A 85 11.90 5.08 -11.70
C GLU A 85 10.52 4.64 -11.25
N LEU A 86 10.36 3.36 -10.87
CA LEU A 86 9.08 2.86 -10.40
C LEU A 86 8.61 3.58 -9.13
N LEU A 87 9.52 3.91 -8.21
CA LEU A 87 9.18 4.69 -7.01
C LEU A 87 8.68 6.08 -7.37
N ARG A 88 9.34 6.75 -8.33
CA ARG A 88 8.94 8.06 -8.85
C ARG A 88 7.56 7.98 -9.48
N ASP A 89 7.33 7.00 -10.36
CA ASP A 89 6.10 6.89 -11.13
C ASP A 89 4.92 6.58 -10.20
N GLN A 90 5.08 5.64 -9.26
CA GLN A 90 4.06 5.39 -8.23
C GLN A 90 3.76 6.63 -7.39
N HIS A 91 4.78 7.44 -7.04
CA HIS A 91 4.58 8.67 -6.28
C HIS A 91 3.80 9.72 -7.08
N LEU A 92 4.09 9.86 -8.38
CA LEU A 92 3.37 10.78 -9.26
C LEU A 92 1.91 10.38 -9.43
N GLU A 93 1.63 9.09 -9.65
CA GLU A 93 0.27 8.56 -9.74
C GLU A 93 -0.52 8.77 -8.44
N GLU A 94 0.10 8.52 -7.29
CA GLU A 94 -0.52 8.74 -5.98
C GLU A 94 -0.84 10.21 -5.74
N ARG A 95 0.08 11.10 -6.14
CA ARG A 95 -0.11 12.54 -6.04
C ARG A 95 -1.25 13.02 -6.94
N GLU A 96 -1.29 12.56 -8.19
CA GLU A 96 -2.34 12.92 -9.14
C GLU A 96 -3.72 12.46 -8.64
N ARG A 97 -3.83 11.18 -8.25
CA ARG A 97 -5.06 10.63 -7.67
C ARG A 97 -5.51 11.42 -6.44
N TYR A 98 -4.59 11.78 -5.55
CA TYR A 98 -4.92 12.56 -4.37
C TYR A 98 -5.41 13.97 -4.71
N LEU A 99 -4.84 14.62 -5.73
CA LEU A 99 -5.29 15.91 -6.21
C LEU A 99 -6.68 15.82 -6.84
N GLU A 100 -6.97 14.78 -7.61
CA GLU A 100 -8.29 14.52 -8.20
C GLU A 100 -9.37 14.30 -7.12
N ASP A 101 -9.08 13.44 -6.14
CA ASP A 101 -9.97 13.19 -5.00
C ASP A 101 -10.29 14.50 -4.26
N LEU A 102 -9.26 15.32 -4.02
CA LEU A 102 -9.36 16.59 -3.32
C LEU A 102 -10.10 17.64 -4.13
N GLU A 103 -9.85 17.72 -5.44
CA GLU A 103 -10.60 18.58 -6.34
C GLU A 103 -12.08 18.23 -6.35
N GLY A 104 -12.41 16.93 -6.42
CA GLY A 104 -13.78 16.44 -6.30
C GLY A 104 -14.46 16.89 -5.02
N ALA A 105 -13.80 16.68 -3.87
CA ALA A 105 -14.32 17.09 -2.57
C ALA A 105 -14.46 18.61 -2.44
N LEU A 106 -13.52 19.39 -2.98
CA LEU A 106 -13.58 20.85 -3.00
C LEU A 106 -14.76 21.36 -3.84
N ARG A 107 -15.04 20.74 -4.98
CA ARG A 107 -16.21 21.06 -5.81
C ARG A 107 -17.52 20.77 -5.08
N THR A 108 -17.59 19.71 -4.28
CA THR A 108 -18.79 19.40 -3.47
C THR A 108 -19.08 20.45 -2.40
N VAL A 109 -18.06 21.11 -1.86
CA VAL A 109 -18.21 22.14 -0.80
C VAL A 109 -18.13 23.58 -1.33
N ALA A 110 -17.95 23.76 -2.63
CA ALA A 110 -17.86 25.06 -3.26
C ALA A 110 -19.23 25.77 -3.26
N ALA A 111 -19.19 27.10 -3.18
CA ALA A 111 -20.36 27.92 -3.42
C ALA A 111 -20.78 27.86 -4.91
N ALA A 112 -21.95 28.41 -5.24
CA ALA A 112 -22.48 28.41 -6.61
C ALA A 112 -21.54 29.10 -7.63
N ASP A 113 -20.67 30.01 -7.18
CA ASP A 113 -19.66 30.68 -8.01
C ASP A 113 -18.35 29.89 -8.14
N GLY A 114 -18.30 28.65 -7.64
CA GLY A 114 -17.14 27.77 -7.70
C GLY A 114 -16.01 28.14 -6.73
N LYS A 115 -16.25 29.08 -5.80
CA LYS A 115 -15.26 29.47 -4.78
C LYS A 115 -15.42 28.67 -3.49
N VAL A 116 -14.31 28.46 -2.82
CA VAL A 116 -14.24 27.71 -1.56
C VAL A 116 -13.59 28.58 -0.48
N SER A 117 -14.25 28.70 0.66
CA SER A 117 -13.71 29.34 1.86
C SER A 117 -12.78 28.41 2.63
N VAL A 118 -11.87 28.96 3.46
CA VAL A 118 -10.90 28.16 4.23
C VAL A 118 -11.59 27.08 5.08
N ALA A 119 -12.74 27.42 5.70
CA ALA A 119 -13.52 26.46 6.48
C ALA A 119 -14.09 25.33 5.62
N ALA A 120 -14.52 25.62 4.39
CA ALA A 120 -15.00 24.61 3.44
C ALA A 120 -13.84 23.74 2.93
N ALA A 121 -12.70 24.32 2.57
CA ALA A 121 -11.51 23.58 2.18
C ALA A 121 -11.02 22.64 3.29
N ARG A 122 -11.07 23.09 4.55
CA ARG A 122 -10.80 22.25 5.71
C ARG A 122 -11.73 21.05 5.76
N ARG A 123 -13.05 21.24 5.57
CA ARG A 123 -14.00 20.12 5.53
C ARG A 123 -13.73 19.15 4.38
N ALA A 124 -13.42 19.65 3.19
CA ALA A 124 -13.04 18.80 2.05
C ALA A 124 -11.79 17.96 2.38
N LEU A 125 -10.76 18.59 2.96
CA LEU A 125 -9.56 17.89 3.41
C LEU A 125 -9.85 16.82 4.48
N SER A 126 -10.78 17.04 5.41
CA SER A 126 -11.15 16.00 6.41
C SER A 126 -11.84 14.79 5.79
N VAL A 127 -12.58 15.00 4.69
CA VAL A 127 -13.28 13.90 4.01
C VAL A 127 -12.27 13.08 3.23
N VAL A 128 -11.37 13.75 2.51
CA VAL A 128 -10.38 13.07 1.66
C VAL A 128 -9.25 12.47 2.49
N ASP A 129 -8.76 13.19 3.49
CA ASP A 129 -7.64 12.77 4.34
C ASP A 129 -7.92 13.02 5.83
N PRO A 130 -8.69 12.13 6.48
CA PRO A 130 -9.02 12.26 7.90
C PRO A 130 -7.77 12.29 8.79
N SER A 131 -6.71 11.57 8.39
CA SER A 131 -5.46 11.50 9.15
C SER A 131 -4.79 12.88 9.26
N LYS A 132 -4.93 13.73 8.24
CA LYS A 132 -4.37 15.08 8.21
C LYS A 132 -5.00 16.01 9.25
N MET A 133 -6.23 15.74 9.69
CA MET A 133 -6.89 16.54 10.75
C MET A 133 -6.22 16.40 12.11
N SER A 134 -5.63 15.23 12.40
CA SER A 134 -4.87 15.02 13.64
C SER A 134 -3.56 15.82 13.69
N ARG A 135 -3.13 16.39 12.55
CA ARG A 135 -1.87 17.11 12.37
C ARG A 135 -2.15 18.53 11.91
N THR A 136 -2.52 19.41 12.85
CA THR A 136 -2.93 20.80 12.56
C THR A 136 -1.91 21.58 11.73
N ARG A 137 -0.61 21.33 11.95
CA ARG A 137 0.48 21.93 11.16
C ARG A 137 0.39 21.55 9.68
N ASP A 138 0.32 20.24 9.37
CA ASP A 138 0.25 19.74 7.99
C ASP A 138 -0.96 20.31 7.25
N LEU A 139 -2.10 20.36 7.93
CA LEU A 139 -3.32 20.94 7.42
C LEU A 139 -3.17 22.45 7.13
N ASN A 140 -2.53 23.21 8.02
CA ASN A 140 -2.29 24.64 7.83
C ASN A 140 -1.31 24.89 6.68
N VAL A 141 -0.28 24.06 6.48
CA VAL A 141 0.62 24.15 5.33
C VAL A 141 -0.14 23.96 4.01
N TYR A 142 -1.06 23.01 3.94
CA TYR A 142 -1.91 22.81 2.75
C TYR A 142 -2.77 24.03 2.46
N LEU A 143 -3.50 24.50 3.48
CA LEU A 143 -4.38 25.65 3.34
C LEU A 143 -3.57 26.91 2.98
N ALA A 144 -2.41 27.11 3.60
CA ALA A 144 -1.53 28.24 3.31
C ALA A 144 -1.14 28.29 1.83
N ARG A 145 -0.72 27.14 1.27
CA ARG A 145 -0.40 27.01 -0.16
C ARG A 145 -1.61 27.22 -1.07
N MET A 146 -2.73 26.59 -0.74
CA MET A 146 -3.97 26.71 -1.51
C MET A 146 -4.43 28.16 -1.64
N TYR A 147 -4.35 28.93 -0.54
CA TYR A 147 -4.78 30.33 -0.50
C TYR A 147 -3.66 31.34 -0.80
N GLY A 148 -2.42 30.88 -1.00
CA GLY A 148 -1.28 31.75 -1.27
C GLY A 148 -0.93 32.68 -0.09
N VAL A 149 -1.10 32.20 1.13
CA VAL A 149 -0.83 32.95 2.38
C VAL A 149 0.23 32.24 3.23
N GLU A 150 0.80 32.95 4.18
CA GLU A 150 1.69 32.36 5.19
C GLU A 150 0.92 31.44 6.17
N GLU A 151 1.59 30.39 6.68
CA GLU A 151 0.99 29.44 7.64
C GLU A 151 0.49 30.14 8.91
N THR A 152 1.22 31.16 9.36
CA THR A 152 0.88 31.96 10.55
C THR A 152 -0.43 32.72 10.36
N THR A 153 -0.75 33.14 9.13
CA THR A 153 -1.97 33.89 8.81
C THR A 153 -3.24 33.10 9.13
N LEU A 154 -3.20 31.78 8.93
CA LEU A 154 -4.34 30.89 9.20
C LEU A 154 -4.55 30.58 10.69
N SER A 155 -3.57 30.93 11.54
CA SER A 155 -3.64 30.71 12.99
C SER A 155 -4.05 31.99 13.74
N LEU A 156 -4.09 33.14 13.07
CA LEU A 156 -4.47 34.41 13.68
C LEU A 156 -6.00 34.51 13.81
N PRO A 157 -6.52 34.91 14.99
CA PRO A 157 -7.94 35.21 15.11
C PRO A 157 -8.28 36.45 14.27
N ASN A 158 -9.43 36.42 13.59
CA ASN A 158 -10.00 37.52 12.81
C ASN A 158 -9.30 37.88 11.48
N VAL A 159 -8.42 37.03 10.95
CA VAL A 159 -7.94 37.22 9.57
C VAL A 159 -8.91 36.58 8.59
N GLU A 160 -9.60 37.40 7.81
CA GLU A 160 -10.45 36.94 6.72
C GLU A 160 -9.63 36.67 5.46
N VAL A 161 -9.55 35.40 5.08
CA VAL A 161 -8.98 34.99 3.79
C VAL A 161 -10.14 34.88 2.79
N PRO A 162 -10.09 35.61 1.65
CA PRO A 162 -11.18 35.59 0.68
C PRO A 162 -11.36 34.19 0.07
N PRO A 163 -12.60 33.78 -0.27
CA PRO A 163 -12.83 32.55 -1.01
C PRO A 163 -12.13 32.55 -2.38
N VAL A 164 -11.58 31.41 -2.77
CA VAL A 164 -10.79 31.25 -4.00
C VAL A 164 -11.38 30.12 -4.85
N LEU A 165 -11.27 30.22 -6.17
CA LEU A 165 -11.75 29.20 -7.12
C LEU A 165 -11.02 27.87 -6.90
N VAL A 166 -11.74 26.74 -7.03
CA VAL A 166 -11.17 25.39 -6.85
C VAL A 166 -9.90 25.19 -7.67
N ALA A 167 -9.90 25.56 -8.95
CA ALA A 167 -8.73 25.41 -9.83
C ALA A 167 -7.49 26.13 -9.27
N THR A 168 -7.66 27.35 -8.75
CA THR A 168 -6.57 28.12 -8.15
C THR A 168 -6.05 27.47 -6.85
N LEU A 169 -6.94 26.88 -6.03
CA LEU A 169 -6.53 26.15 -4.83
C LEU A 169 -5.65 24.93 -5.18
N ILE A 170 -6.06 24.17 -6.21
CA ILE A 170 -5.32 22.99 -6.68
C ILE A 170 -3.96 23.39 -7.25
N GLU A 171 -3.90 24.46 -8.06
CA GLU A 171 -2.63 24.99 -8.58
C GLU A 171 -1.72 25.52 -7.47
N GLY A 172 -2.28 26.17 -6.44
CA GLY A 172 -1.53 26.58 -5.25
C GLY A 172 -0.92 25.38 -4.53
N LEU A 173 -1.68 24.29 -4.41
CA LEU A 173 -1.23 23.08 -3.75
C LEU A 173 -0.13 22.33 -4.52
N LYS A 174 -0.24 22.28 -5.86
CA LYS A 174 0.76 21.64 -6.76
C LYS A 174 2.17 22.23 -6.64
N ARG A 175 2.33 23.43 -6.08
CA ARG A 175 3.63 24.12 -5.91
C ARG A 175 4.55 23.53 -4.84
N GLY A 176 4.10 22.55 -4.06
CA GLY A 176 4.97 21.83 -3.14
C GLY A 176 4.49 20.41 -2.91
N LEU A 177 5.14 19.71 -1.97
CA LEU A 177 4.84 18.31 -1.69
C LEU A 177 3.37 18.08 -1.39
N VAL A 178 2.75 17.23 -2.20
CA VAL A 178 1.37 16.79 -2.03
C VAL A 178 1.36 15.29 -1.82
N LYS A 179 0.93 14.85 -0.64
CA LYS A 179 0.69 13.44 -0.33
C LYS A 179 -0.47 13.26 0.64
N ARG A 180 -1.10 12.09 0.53
CA ARG A 180 -2.03 11.59 1.54
C ARG A 180 -1.26 11.27 2.82
N GLY A 181 -1.86 11.51 3.98
CA GLY A 181 -1.22 11.32 5.26
C GLY A 181 -0.39 12.52 5.72
N ALA A 182 0.62 12.22 6.53
CA ALA A 182 1.49 13.22 7.14
C ALA A 182 2.41 13.91 6.12
N LEU A 183 2.50 15.24 6.15
CA LEU A 183 3.53 16.02 5.43
C LEU A 183 4.89 15.98 6.10
N GLY A 184 4.92 15.60 7.37
CA GLY A 184 6.14 15.56 8.16
C GLY A 184 7.26 14.73 7.51
N PRO A 185 8.49 14.86 8.05
CA PRO A 185 9.57 13.96 7.71
C PRO A 185 9.07 12.51 7.81
N PRO A 186 9.71 11.56 7.09
CA PRO A 186 9.44 10.14 7.32
C PRO A 186 9.35 9.86 8.83
N PRO A 187 8.54 8.85 9.24
CA PRO A 187 8.51 8.41 10.63
C PRO A 187 9.92 8.41 11.19
N HIS A 188 10.08 8.99 12.38
CA HIS A 188 11.41 9.21 12.94
C HIS A 188 12.18 7.88 12.84
N PRO A 189 13.50 7.86 12.54
CA PRO A 189 14.33 6.66 12.53
C PRO A 189 13.95 5.60 13.58
N GLN A 190 13.70 6.04 14.81
CA GLN A 190 13.29 5.18 15.93
C GLN A 190 11.88 4.59 15.80
N GLU A 191 10.93 5.30 15.19
CA GLU A 191 9.59 4.78 14.86
C GLU A 191 9.67 3.68 13.80
N VAL A 192 10.52 3.84 12.77
CA VAL A 192 10.76 2.79 11.77
C VAL A 192 11.40 1.56 12.42
N VAL A 193 12.44 1.76 13.24
CA VAL A 193 13.09 0.68 14.01
C VAL A 193 12.06 -0.03 14.91
N LYS A 194 11.25 0.73 15.63
CA LYS A 194 10.19 0.21 16.51
C LYS A 194 9.17 -0.61 15.73
N TYR A 195 8.66 -0.06 14.62
CA TYR A 195 7.71 -0.75 13.74
C TYR A 195 8.27 -2.09 13.23
N ILE A 196 9.51 -2.10 12.75
CA ILE A 196 10.16 -3.32 12.24
C ILE A 196 10.37 -4.34 13.36
N LYS A 197 10.71 -3.89 14.57
CA LYS A 197 10.82 -4.77 15.74
C LYS A 197 9.47 -5.40 16.08
N GLU A 198 8.41 -4.60 16.18
CA GLU A 198 7.06 -5.08 16.46
C GLU A 198 6.56 -6.06 15.39
N TRP A 199 6.87 -5.79 14.12
CA TRP A 199 6.56 -6.68 13.01
C TRP A 199 7.29 -8.02 13.10
N LYS A 200 8.60 -8.02 13.41
CA LYS A 200 9.38 -9.26 13.61
C LYS A 200 8.79 -10.09 14.74
N GLU A 201 8.50 -9.47 15.88
CA GLU A 201 7.87 -10.13 17.03
C GLU A 201 6.48 -10.69 16.69
N ALA A 202 5.68 -10.00 15.86
CA ALA A 202 4.38 -10.49 15.41
C ALA A 202 4.52 -11.68 14.46
N ARG A 203 5.44 -11.62 13.51
CA ARG A 203 5.75 -12.71 12.57
C ARG A 203 6.19 -13.97 13.30
N ASP A 204 7.09 -13.82 14.28
CA ASP A 204 7.62 -14.95 15.04
C ASP A 204 6.53 -15.59 15.93
N ARG A 205 5.62 -14.77 16.49
CA ARG A 205 4.41 -15.27 17.19
C ARG A 205 3.50 -16.09 16.29
N ILE A 206 3.24 -15.63 15.05
CA ILE A 206 2.43 -16.36 14.08
C ILE A 206 3.10 -17.68 13.69
N ALA A 207 4.42 -17.68 13.47
CA ALA A 207 5.18 -18.88 13.15
C ALA A 207 5.11 -19.91 14.30
N ALA A 208 5.32 -19.47 15.54
CA ALA A 208 5.20 -20.32 16.72
C ALA A 208 3.78 -20.91 16.88
N ALA A 209 2.74 -20.09 16.64
CA ALA A 209 1.35 -20.55 16.68
C ALA A 209 1.05 -21.61 15.60
N LYS A 210 1.57 -21.43 14.38
CA LYS A 210 1.42 -22.41 13.30
C LYS A 210 2.10 -23.74 13.64
N GLU A 211 3.31 -23.72 14.21
CA GLU A 211 3.98 -24.96 14.60
C GLU A 211 3.28 -25.64 15.79
N ALA A 212 2.80 -24.87 16.77
CA ALA A 212 2.00 -25.41 17.87
C ALA A 212 0.73 -26.10 17.35
N ALA A 213 0.02 -25.48 16.40
CA ALA A 213 -1.15 -26.08 15.76
C ALA A 213 -0.81 -27.37 15.01
N ARG A 214 0.33 -27.41 14.30
CA ARG A 214 0.81 -28.61 13.61
C ARG A 214 1.10 -29.76 14.58
N LEU A 215 1.75 -29.48 15.71
CA LEU A 215 2.04 -30.47 16.75
C LEU A 215 0.76 -30.99 17.42
N MET A 216 -0.24 -30.13 17.65
CA MET A 216 -1.55 -30.56 18.17
C MET A 216 -2.28 -31.48 17.19
N SER A 217 -2.27 -31.17 15.89
CA SER A 217 -2.87 -32.02 14.85
C SER A 217 -2.23 -33.41 14.82
N LEU A 218 -0.90 -33.49 14.86
CA LEU A 218 -0.17 -34.77 14.91
C LEU A 218 -0.44 -35.55 16.20
N GLY A 219 -0.65 -34.84 17.32
CA GLY A 219 -1.07 -35.45 18.58
C GLY A 219 -2.48 -36.05 18.51
N ALA A 220 -3.42 -35.35 17.88
CA ALA A 220 -4.79 -35.81 17.70
C ALA A 220 -4.88 -37.05 16.80
N GLU A 221 -4.15 -37.07 15.68
CA GLU A 221 -4.09 -38.22 14.76
C GLU A 221 -3.52 -39.47 15.45
N LYS A 222 -2.48 -39.31 16.27
CA LYS A 222 -1.92 -40.41 17.06
C LYS A 222 -2.91 -40.95 18.10
N ALA A 223 -3.68 -40.08 18.75
CA ALA A 223 -4.69 -40.49 19.72
C ALA A 223 -5.86 -41.25 19.05
N GLU A 224 -6.31 -40.82 17.88
CA GLU A 224 -7.37 -41.49 17.11
C GLU A 224 -6.91 -42.86 16.56
N SER A 225 -5.68 -42.94 16.06
CA SER A 225 -5.08 -44.21 15.63
C SER A 225 -5.03 -45.21 16.79
N ALA A 226 -4.58 -44.79 17.98
CA ALA A 226 -4.55 -45.64 19.17
C ALA A 226 -5.95 -46.11 19.61
N ALA A 227 -6.97 -45.27 19.47
CA ALA A 227 -8.36 -45.64 19.81
C ALA A 227 -8.98 -46.66 18.84
N SER A 228 -8.58 -46.67 17.56
CA SER A 228 -9.10 -47.61 16.56
C SER A 228 -8.55 -49.04 16.69
N VAL A 229 -7.31 -49.21 17.17
CA VAL A 229 -6.67 -50.52 17.38
C VAL A 229 -7.36 -51.34 18.49
N GLY A 230 -8.13 -50.70 19.38
CA GLY A 230 -8.87 -51.35 20.45
C GLY A 230 -10.25 -51.91 20.09
N ARG A 231 -10.80 -51.64 18.89
CA ARG A 231 -12.09 -52.20 18.46
C ARG A 231 -11.91 -53.48 17.64
N THR A 232 -11.75 -54.61 18.32
CA THR A 232 -11.94 -55.92 17.69
C THR A 232 -13.39 -56.05 17.18
N PRO A 233 -13.63 -56.31 15.88
CA PRO A 233 -14.97 -56.54 15.36
C PRO A 233 -15.51 -57.87 15.89
N LYS A 234 -16.42 -57.79 16.87
CA LYS A 234 -17.16 -58.95 17.36
C LYS A 234 -18.43 -59.10 16.53
N GLY A 235 -18.45 -60.08 15.63
CA GLY A 235 -19.68 -60.64 15.06
C GLY A 235 -19.89 -60.44 13.56
N MET A 236 -19.24 -61.27 12.75
CA MET A 236 -19.76 -61.62 11.42
C MET A 236 -20.89 -62.63 11.60
N SER A 237 -22.15 -62.22 11.41
CA SER A 237 -23.25 -63.13 11.11
C SER A 237 -23.51 -63.12 9.61
N ARG A 238 -23.39 -64.29 8.99
CA ARG A 238 -23.69 -64.57 7.58
C ARG A 238 -25.21 -64.50 7.36
N ALA A 239 -25.65 -63.70 6.41
CA ALA A 239 -26.90 -63.98 5.69
C ALA A 239 -26.72 -63.63 4.21
N SER A 240 -26.84 -64.68 3.42
CA SER A 240 -26.87 -64.72 1.96
C SER A 240 -28.19 -64.12 1.45
N SER A 241 -28.15 -63.34 0.37
CA SER A 241 -29.22 -63.36 -0.64
C SER A 241 -28.77 -62.75 -1.96
N LYS A 242 -28.86 -63.61 -2.98
CA LYS A 242 -28.83 -63.34 -4.41
C LYS A 242 -29.99 -62.43 -4.83
N GLU A 243 -29.78 -61.74 -5.96
CA GLU A 243 -30.71 -61.23 -7.00
C GLU A 243 -30.40 -59.76 -7.28
N LYS A 244 -30.41 -59.21 -8.50
CA LYS A 244 -30.53 -59.70 -9.88
C LYS A 244 -30.38 -58.44 -10.76
N LEU A 245 -29.76 -58.62 -11.92
CA LEU A 245 -29.83 -57.84 -13.18
C LEU A 245 -30.49 -56.44 -13.26
N ALA A 246 -29.74 -55.56 -13.97
CA ALA A 246 -30.10 -54.88 -15.24
C ALA A 246 -30.43 -53.38 -15.26
N ALA A 247 -30.05 -52.83 -16.44
CA ALA A 247 -30.42 -51.59 -17.11
C ALA A 247 -29.74 -50.30 -16.59
N ALA A 248 -28.79 -49.70 -17.32
CA ALA A 248 -28.91 -48.97 -18.60
C ALA A 248 -29.46 -47.54 -18.42
N GLY A 249 -28.73 -46.56 -18.99
CA GLY A 249 -29.24 -45.22 -19.26
C GLY A 249 -28.30 -44.08 -18.88
N GLY A 250 -27.58 -43.54 -19.88
CA GLY A 250 -27.13 -42.12 -19.84
C GLY A 250 -28.34 -41.17 -19.87
N PRO A 251 -28.16 -39.83 -19.89
CA PRO A 251 -27.40 -39.19 -20.97
C PRO A 251 -26.56 -37.97 -20.56
N ALA A 252 -25.79 -37.53 -21.55
CA ALA A 252 -25.15 -36.23 -21.66
C ALA A 252 -26.16 -35.07 -21.72
N GLY A 253 -25.74 -33.92 -21.18
CA GLY A 253 -26.26 -32.57 -21.43
C GLY A 253 -25.29 -31.59 -20.75
N GLY A 254 -24.77 -30.52 -21.34
CA GLY A 254 -25.26 -29.71 -22.46
C GLY A 254 -25.48 -28.29 -21.95
N GLY A 255 -24.62 -27.33 -22.35
CA GLY A 255 -24.73 -25.89 -22.04
C GLY A 255 -23.34 -25.25 -21.95
N SER A 256 -22.71 -24.66 -22.97
CA SER A 256 -23.12 -23.58 -23.89
C SER A 256 -23.40 -22.24 -23.19
N ASN A 257 -22.42 -21.33 -23.22
CA ASN A 257 -22.51 -19.94 -23.74
C ASN A 257 -21.59 -18.97 -22.99
N GLY A 258 -20.63 -18.39 -23.71
CA GLY A 258 -19.83 -17.26 -23.27
C GLY A 258 -19.28 -16.54 -24.49
N GLY A 259 -20.13 -15.72 -25.12
CA GLY A 259 -19.84 -15.01 -26.37
C GLY A 259 -18.75 -13.95 -26.21
N THR A 260 -17.78 -13.99 -27.10
CA THR A 260 -16.83 -12.90 -27.36
C THR A 260 -17.47 -11.90 -28.33
N ALA A 261 -17.89 -10.75 -27.83
CA ALA A 261 -18.28 -9.62 -28.67
C ALA A 261 -17.04 -8.78 -28.99
N SER A 262 -16.55 -8.91 -30.22
CA SER A 262 -15.60 -7.97 -30.83
C SER A 262 -16.32 -6.65 -31.12
N ALA A 263 -15.94 -5.59 -30.41
CA ALA A 263 -16.35 -4.23 -30.73
C ALA A 263 -15.55 -3.72 -31.94
N LYS A 264 -16.29 -3.37 -32.99
CA LYS A 264 -15.80 -2.79 -34.24
C LYS A 264 -15.72 -1.27 -34.05
N LEU A 265 -14.51 -0.71 -34.11
CA LEU A 265 -14.27 0.74 -34.14
C LEU A 265 -14.73 1.34 -35.48
N PRO A 266 -15.40 2.51 -35.50
CA PRO A 266 -15.64 3.27 -36.72
C PRO A 266 -14.40 4.08 -37.15
N PRO A 267 -14.29 4.42 -38.45
CA PRO A 267 -13.17 5.17 -38.98
C PRO A 267 -13.22 6.64 -38.55
N ALA A 268 -12.04 7.19 -38.27
CA ALA A 268 -11.84 8.61 -38.00
C ALA A 268 -12.06 9.43 -39.29
N THR A 269 -12.88 10.48 -39.16
CA THR A 269 -12.90 11.65 -40.06
C THR A 269 -12.01 12.74 -39.50
#